data_AF-A0A7W1T6T3-F1
#
_entry.id   AF-A0A7W1T6T3-F1
#
_cell.length_a   1.000
_cell.length_b   1.000
_cell.length_c   1.000
_cell.angle_alpha   90.00
_cell.angle_beta   90.00
_cell.angle_gamma   90.00
#
_symmetry.space_group_name_H-M   'P 1'
#
loop_
_entity.id
_entity.type
_entity.pdbx_description
1 polymer ?
#
loop_
_entity_poly.entity_id
_entity_poly.type
_entity_poly.pdbx_seq_one_letter_code
_entity_poly.pdbx_strand_id
1 'polypeptide(L)'
;MKMKKLMSVVALTSIIGTSVVTPFNVFATPAAASEQINNNHVGTPNLFQVSTEITKLDNGKYTTGWSSPNDMSQWTWDGTSNTFSTTSNSKTGMLLKVEENEAFTLEHNAKNLTYESNNPAIGKSVVTEIGKEYTVSTDLDVVQGSTLASIQVYNISPLKNLGTTNKDAKNGTMTITFKATQTSTFIGFGAYQVKGATKVIRYSNINLTKSAAQVAKDDVATQNTAREAVNNLFENKNPQGNITAAVTEDSIANAQNLVDQVVDAAKEAELQADLDKAKAQLADKVAKAQAEKEAQEKAREAVNNLFENKDPNGTITTGITQADITNAQTLINQVTDADKKAALQADLEKAKTQLSDKEAQTQAEKEAQETAREAVNNLFENKDPNGNITVGITQEDITNAQNLINQITDTDKKAVLQADLEQAKAQLAEKEAQTQAEKEAQDKAREAVNNLFENKDPNGNITVGITHEDITNAQKLVDKVTDADKKAELQAELDKAKTQLADRETQVQAEKIAQDKACEAVNNLFENKDPNGNITVGITQEDIMNAQKLVDKVTDADKKAELQAELDKAKTQLADRETQVQAEKIA
;
A
#
# COMPACT_ATOMS: atom_id res chain seq x y z
N MET A 1 -27.17 -47.19 -7.59
CA MET A 1 -26.58 -47.47 -6.27
C MET A 1 -26.45 -46.15 -5.53
N LYS A 2 -27.04 -46.06 -4.32
CA LYS A 2 -27.16 -44.82 -3.53
C LYS A 2 -25.82 -44.50 -2.84
N MET A 3 -25.31 -43.29 -3.00
CA MET A 3 -24.40 -42.69 -2.01
C MET A 3 -24.91 -41.30 -1.65
N LYS A 4 -25.29 -41.17 -0.38
CA LYS A 4 -25.83 -39.96 0.24
C LYS A 4 -24.70 -38.96 0.46
N LYS A 5 -24.97 -37.70 0.09
CA LYS A 5 -24.26 -36.50 0.55
C LYS A 5 -24.49 -36.32 2.05
N LEU A 6 -23.46 -35.89 2.77
CA LEU A 6 -23.61 -35.22 4.07
C LEU A 6 -22.56 -34.12 4.18
N MET A 7 -23.06 -32.89 4.14
CA MET A 7 -22.37 -31.65 4.51
C MET A 7 -22.24 -31.57 6.04
N SER A 8 -21.17 -30.92 6.51
CA SER A 8 -21.09 -30.27 7.83
C SER A 8 -20.00 -29.19 7.70
N VAL A 9 -20.38 -27.95 7.38
CA VAL A 9 -20.80 -26.86 8.28
C VAL A 9 -19.74 -26.54 9.34
N VAL A 10 -18.98 -25.50 9.00
CA VAL A 10 -18.09 -24.71 9.81
C VAL A 10 -18.91 -23.91 10.82
N ALA A 11 -18.51 -23.91 12.09
CA ALA A 11 -18.90 -22.91 13.07
C ALA A 11 -17.63 -22.29 13.65
N LEU A 12 -17.20 -21.18 13.03
CA LEU A 12 -16.29 -20.22 13.64
C LEU A 12 -17.05 -19.51 14.77
N THR A 13 -16.60 -19.69 16.00
CA THR A 13 -16.93 -18.77 17.09
C THR A 13 -15.68 -17.97 17.42
N SER A 14 -15.75 -16.71 17.00
CA SER A 14 -14.84 -15.63 17.35
C SER A 14 -14.92 -15.34 18.84
N ILE A 15 -13.79 -15.45 19.53
CA ILE A 15 -13.57 -14.75 20.79
C ILE A 15 -12.66 -13.57 20.50
N ILE A 16 -13.29 -12.40 20.45
CA ILE A 16 -12.64 -11.10 20.57
C ILE A 16 -12.16 -11.01 22.03
N GLY A 17 -10.84 -11.08 22.21
CA GLY A 17 -10.16 -10.84 23.48
C GLY A 17 -9.20 -9.68 23.29
N THR A 18 -9.59 -8.54 23.82
CA THR A 18 -8.89 -7.26 23.90
C THR A 18 -7.38 -7.35 24.05
N SER A 19 -6.71 -6.56 23.22
CA SER A 19 -5.35 -6.05 23.37
C SER A 19 -5.00 -5.63 24.81
N VAL A 20 -3.95 -6.23 25.36
CA VAL A 20 -3.04 -5.54 26.27
C VAL A 20 -1.64 -5.72 25.70
N VAL A 21 -1.12 -4.63 25.15
CA VAL A 21 0.29 -4.47 24.81
C VAL A 21 1.06 -4.51 26.13
N THR A 22 1.81 -5.58 26.36
CA THR A 22 2.93 -5.56 27.31
C THR A 22 4.23 -5.57 26.53
N PRO A 23 5.18 -4.66 26.80
CA PRO A 23 6.49 -4.74 26.20
C PRO A 23 7.14 -6.04 26.66
N PHE A 24 7.63 -6.85 25.71
CA PHE A 24 8.59 -7.91 25.99
C PHE A 24 9.87 -7.23 26.47
N ASN A 25 9.88 -6.89 27.76
CA ASN A 25 11.09 -6.59 28.47
C ASN A 25 11.97 -7.84 28.42
N VAL A 26 13.15 -7.63 27.87
CA VAL A 26 14.36 -8.39 28.10
C VAL A 26 14.44 -8.81 29.57
N PHE A 27 14.04 -10.05 29.84
CA PHE A 27 14.53 -10.85 30.94
C PHE A 27 15.21 -12.02 30.25
N ALA A 28 16.50 -11.94 29.95
CA ALA A 28 17.53 -12.49 30.84
C ALA A 28 16.99 -12.91 32.21
N THR A 29 16.11 -13.92 32.24
CA THR A 29 16.13 -14.87 33.34
C THR A 29 17.47 -15.59 33.23
N PRO A 30 18.36 -15.52 34.23
CA PRO A 30 19.27 -16.63 34.44
C PRO A 30 18.37 -17.85 34.46
N ALA A 31 18.64 -18.83 33.60
CA ALA A 31 18.07 -20.15 33.75
C ALA A 31 18.14 -20.44 35.24
N ALA A 32 16.98 -20.58 35.89
CA ALA A 32 16.93 -21.12 37.23
C ALA A 32 17.70 -22.42 37.09
N ALA A 33 18.92 -22.43 37.64
CA ALA A 33 19.64 -23.64 37.88
C ALA A 33 18.70 -24.42 38.79
N SER A 34 17.85 -25.25 38.19
CA SER A 34 17.52 -26.49 38.85
C SER A 34 18.89 -27.09 39.08
N GLU A 35 19.32 -27.07 40.34
CA GLU A 35 20.28 -28.02 40.88
C GLU A 35 19.67 -29.40 40.62
N GLN A 36 19.70 -29.83 39.37
CA GLN A 36 19.58 -31.21 39.02
C GLN A 36 20.93 -31.76 39.41
N ILE A 37 20.94 -32.35 40.59
CA ILE A 37 22.06 -33.04 41.20
C ILE A 37 22.64 -33.96 40.14
N ASN A 38 23.72 -33.51 39.49
CA ASN A 38 24.54 -34.27 38.58
C ASN A 38 25.31 -35.31 39.39
N ASN A 39 24.62 -36.34 39.85
CA ASN A 39 25.22 -37.55 40.39
C ASN A 39 24.76 -38.77 39.57
N ASN A 40 24.91 -38.69 38.24
CA ASN A 40 24.78 -39.85 37.37
C ASN A 40 26.14 -40.30 36.84
N HIS A 41 27.17 -40.29 37.68
CA HIS A 41 28.20 -41.32 37.48
C HIS A 41 27.56 -42.63 37.96
N VAL A 42 27.02 -43.39 37.02
CA VAL A 42 26.52 -44.75 37.27
C VAL A 42 27.74 -45.61 37.58
N GLY A 43 28.24 -45.50 38.81
CA GLY A 43 29.14 -46.49 39.37
C GLY A 43 28.44 -47.83 39.23
N THR A 44 29.12 -48.82 38.65
CA THR A 44 28.55 -50.16 38.55
C THR A 44 28.22 -50.65 39.95
N PRO A 45 26.94 -50.91 40.29
CA PRO A 45 26.58 -51.28 41.65
C PRO A 45 27.21 -52.64 41.98
N ASN A 46 27.74 -52.77 43.20
CA ASN A 46 28.21 -54.06 43.70
C ASN A 46 27.00 -54.99 43.87
N LEU A 47 26.99 -56.08 43.11
CA LEU A 47 25.90 -57.06 43.08
C LEU A 47 26.02 -58.14 44.17
N PHE A 48 27.15 -58.21 44.88
CA PHE A 48 27.36 -59.17 45.96
C PHE A 48 27.27 -58.49 47.32
N GLN A 49 26.34 -58.97 48.15
CA GLN A 49 26.15 -58.48 49.51
C GLN A 49 26.42 -59.59 50.52
N VAL A 50 27.38 -59.34 51.43
CA VAL A 50 27.58 -60.16 52.62
C VAL A 50 26.41 -59.87 53.56
N SER A 51 25.64 -60.90 53.91
CA SER A 51 24.42 -60.75 54.70
C SER A 51 24.38 -61.78 55.82
N THR A 52 23.89 -61.32 56.97
CA THR A 52 23.58 -62.09 58.19
C THR A 52 22.13 -62.56 58.24
N GLU A 53 21.37 -62.43 57.14
CA GLU A 53 19.98 -62.89 57.08
C GLU A 53 19.86 -64.39 57.34
N ILE A 54 19.02 -64.73 58.32
CA ILE A 54 18.74 -66.08 58.78
C ILE A 54 17.24 -66.33 58.87
N THR A 55 16.82 -67.52 58.46
CA THR A 55 15.44 -68.00 58.61
C THR A 55 15.46 -69.31 59.39
N LYS A 56 14.78 -69.35 60.54
CA LYS A 56 14.65 -70.57 61.32
C LYS A 56 13.64 -71.51 60.64
N LEU A 57 14.01 -72.79 60.52
CA LEU A 57 13.16 -73.85 59.99
C LEU A 57 12.45 -74.61 61.12
N ASP A 58 11.34 -75.26 60.77
CA ASP A 58 10.53 -76.06 61.70
C ASP A 58 11.30 -77.22 62.34
N ASN A 59 12.37 -77.69 61.69
CA ASN A 59 13.25 -78.75 62.20
C ASN A 59 14.34 -78.25 63.17
N GLY A 60 14.27 -77.00 63.61
CA GLY A 60 15.22 -76.38 64.54
C GLY A 60 16.54 -75.94 63.93
N LYS A 61 16.74 -76.15 62.62
CA LYS A 61 17.88 -75.62 61.85
C LYS A 61 17.57 -74.23 61.31
N TYR A 62 18.55 -73.63 60.64
CA TYR A 62 18.45 -72.32 60.03
C TYR A 62 18.83 -72.41 58.56
N THR A 63 18.13 -71.71 57.69
CA THR A 63 18.65 -71.35 56.36
C THR A 63 19.28 -69.97 56.47
N THR A 64 20.30 -69.74 55.67
CA THR A 64 20.89 -68.43 55.48
C THR A 64 20.82 -68.09 53.99
N GLY A 65 21.16 -66.87 53.61
CA GLY A 65 21.40 -66.56 52.20
C GLY A 65 22.57 -67.33 51.59
N TRP A 66 23.37 -68.04 52.40
CA TRP A 66 24.58 -68.76 52.01
C TRP A 66 24.31 -70.26 51.82
N SER A 67 24.80 -70.79 50.71
CA SER A 67 24.67 -72.20 50.35
C SER A 67 25.93 -72.74 49.69
N SER A 68 25.98 -74.06 49.53
CA SER A 68 26.91 -74.73 48.64
C SER A 68 26.27 -74.92 47.26
N PRO A 69 27.04 -74.90 46.16
CA PRO A 69 26.51 -75.14 44.82
C PRO A 69 25.85 -76.53 44.66
N ASN A 70 26.15 -77.48 45.57
CA ASN A 70 25.67 -78.87 45.54
C ASN A 70 24.66 -79.20 46.67
N ASP A 71 23.95 -78.20 47.18
CA ASP A 71 22.89 -78.31 48.20
C ASP A 71 23.38 -78.57 49.64
N MET A 72 23.80 -77.49 50.29
CA MET A 72 23.80 -77.36 51.74
C MET A 72 22.96 -76.14 52.12
N SER A 73 21.65 -76.34 52.23
CA SER A 73 20.69 -75.27 52.53
C SER A 73 20.38 -75.11 54.02
N GLN A 74 20.81 -76.05 54.87
CA GLN A 74 20.47 -76.08 56.30
C GLN A 74 21.72 -76.04 57.19
N TRP A 75 21.74 -75.06 58.09
CA TRP A 75 22.83 -74.74 59.01
C TRP A 75 22.35 -74.87 60.46
N THR A 76 23.28 -75.20 61.36
CA THR A 76 23.10 -75.08 62.81
C THR A 76 23.74 -73.77 63.25
N TRP A 77 23.03 -72.92 63.99
CA TRP A 77 23.54 -71.63 64.44
C TRP A 77 23.89 -71.66 65.93
N ASP A 78 25.09 -71.20 66.27
CA ASP A 78 25.48 -70.86 67.63
C ASP A 78 25.40 -69.35 67.83
N GLY A 79 24.40 -68.90 68.59
CA GLY A 79 24.15 -67.49 68.86
C GLY A 79 25.22 -66.82 69.74
N THR A 80 26.09 -67.58 70.42
CA THR A 80 27.15 -67.01 71.26
C THR A 80 28.36 -66.61 70.44
N SER A 81 28.74 -67.43 69.46
CA SER A 81 29.88 -67.19 68.57
C SER A 81 29.49 -66.58 67.22
N ASN A 82 28.18 -66.42 66.96
CA ASN A 82 27.57 -66.07 65.69
C ASN A 82 28.09 -66.91 64.52
N THR A 83 28.20 -68.22 64.75
CA THR A 83 28.78 -69.16 63.79
C THR A 83 27.71 -70.11 63.27
N PHE A 84 27.61 -70.21 61.95
CA PHE A 84 26.81 -71.21 61.26
C PHE A 84 27.67 -72.43 61.00
N SER A 85 27.17 -73.62 61.31
CA SER A 85 27.89 -74.86 61.07
C SER A 85 27.03 -75.87 60.34
N THR A 86 27.65 -76.65 59.46
CA THR A 86 27.02 -77.79 58.82
C THR A 86 28.00 -78.93 58.69
N THR A 87 27.51 -80.15 58.88
CA THR A 87 28.32 -81.37 58.85
C THR A 87 27.91 -82.21 57.65
N SER A 88 28.76 -82.28 56.64
CA SER A 88 28.57 -83.18 55.50
C SER A 88 29.20 -84.52 55.86
N ASN A 89 28.48 -85.43 56.54
CA ASN A 89 28.96 -86.67 57.17
C ASN A 89 29.71 -86.48 58.51
N SER A 90 29.71 -87.50 59.36
CA SER A 90 30.14 -87.45 60.78
C SER A 90 31.63 -87.19 61.02
N LYS A 91 32.38 -86.69 60.02
CA LYS A 91 33.84 -86.48 60.07
C LYS A 91 34.33 -85.15 59.50
N THR A 92 33.48 -84.34 58.86
CA THR A 92 33.83 -82.97 58.42
C THR A 92 32.79 -81.94 58.86
N GLY A 93 33.26 -80.75 59.21
CA GLY A 93 32.43 -79.60 59.54
C GLY A 93 32.86 -78.37 58.76
N MET A 94 31.91 -77.72 58.08
CA MET A 94 32.05 -76.36 57.57
C MET A 94 31.45 -75.41 58.59
N LEU A 95 32.22 -74.39 58.98
CA LEU A 95 31.74 -73.28 59.77
C LEU A 95 31.86 -71.99 58.97
N LEU A 96 30.81 -71.20 58.99
CA LEU A 96 30.72 -69.87 58.41
C LEU A 96 30.45 -68.88 59.54
N LYS A 97 31.36 -67.93 59.74
CA LYS A 97 31.16 -66.81 60.64
C LYS A 97 31.04 -65.54 59.79
N VAL A 98 29.93 -64.83 59.89
CA VAL A 98 29.73 -63.57 59.16
C VAL A 98 30.05 -62.41 60.12
N GLU A 99 30.92 -61.50 59.69
CA GLU A 99 31.41 -60.35 60.44
C GLU A 99 30.71 -59.09 59.91
N GLU A 100 29.70 -58.61 60.64
CA GLU A 100 29.08 -57.28 60.50
C GLU A 100 28.69 -56.88 59.05
N ASN A 101 28.33 -57.85 58.20
CA ASN A 101 27.99 -57.65 56.77
C ASN A 101 29.14 -57.10 55.89
N GLU A 102 30.39 -57.14 56.35
CA GLU A 102 31.56 -56.66 55.58
C GLU A 102 32.51 -57.79 55.18
N ALA A 103 32.59 -58.83 56.01
CA ALA A 103 33.48 -59.97 55.81
C ALA A 103 32.82 -61.27 56.28
N PHE A 104 33.40 -62.39 55.90
CA PHE A 104 33.08 -63.66 56.52
C PHE A 104 34.31 -64.56 56.61
N THR A 105 34.32 -65.40 57.62
CA THR A 105 35.34 -66.40 57.86
C THR A 105 34.75 -67.79 57.60
N LEU A 106 35.41 -68.54 56.72
CA LEU A 106 35.15 -69.96 56.48
C LEU A 106 36.17 -70.79 57.23
N GLU A 107 35.69 -71.60 58.16
CA GLU A 107 36.46 -72.67 58.74
C GLU A 107 36.06 -74.01 58.13
N HIS A 108 37.05 -74.74 57.68
CA HIS A 108 36.92 -76.12 57.26
C HIS A 108 37.69 -77.02 58.21
N ASN A 109 36.95 -77.79 59.01
CA ASN A 109 37.54 -78.76 59.94
C ASN A 109 37.55 -80.17 59.34
N ALA A 110 38.75 -80.62 58.96
CA ALA A 110 39.01 -81.93 58.36
C ALA A 110 39.94 -82.82 59.22
N LYS A 111 40.03 -82.56 60.54
CA LYS A 111 40.96 -83.27 61.46
C LYS A 111 40.79 -84.79 61.47
N ASN A 112 39.57 -85.28 61.21
CA ASN A 112 39.23 -86.70 61.29
C ASN A 112 39.16 -87.40 59.92
N LEU A 113 39.64 -86.74 58.86
CA LEU A 113 39.65 -87.30 57.50
C LEU A 113 40.96 -88.04 57.18
N THR A 114 40.84 -89.12 56.41
CA THR A 114 41.96 -89.97 55.97
C THR A 114 42.33 -89.78 54.50
N TYR A 115 41.59 -88.97 53.74
CA TYR A 115 41.78 -88.69 52.32
C TYR A 115 41.69 -87.17 52.05
N GLU A 116 42.31 -86.72 50.96
CA GLU A 116 42.13 -85.37 50.42
C GLU A 116 40.92 -85.38 49.48
N SER A 117 39.95 -84.48 49.67
CA SER A 117 38.78 -84.37 48.79
C SER A 117 38.02 -83.08 49.02
N ASN A 118 37.39 -82.58 47.96
CA ASN A 118 36.40 -81.51 47.84
C ASN A 118 36.77 -80.15 48.46
N ASN A 119 36.75 -79.11 47.63
CA ASN A 119 36.84 -77.72 48.05
C ASN A 119 35.42 -77.13 48.14
N PRO A 120 34.69 -77.30 49.26
CA PRO A 120 33.33 -76.79 49.35
C PRO A 120 33.38 -75.27 49.28
N ALA A 121 32.77 -74.72 48.24
CA ALA A 121 32.49 -73.30 48.17
C ALA A 121 31.20 -72.99 48.91
N ILE A 122 31.25 -72.00 49.78
CA ILE A 122 30.08 -71.40 50.41
C ILE A 122 29.88 -70.02 49.80
N GLY A 123 28.66 -69.72 49.38
CA GLY A 123 28.39 -68.58 48.52
C GLY A 123 26.93 -68.23 48.42
N LYS A 124 26.62 -67.29 47.53
CA LYS A 124 25.25 -66.85 47.25
C LYS A 124 25.01 -66.74 45.75
N SER A 125 23.75 -66.90 45.36
CA SER A 125 23.29 -66.53 44.02
C SER A 125 23.02 -65.04 43.95
N VAL A 126 23.49 -64.42 42.87
CA VAL A 126 23.33 -62.99 42.55
C VAL A 126 22.61 -62.84 41.22
N VAL A 127 21.90 -61.73 41.02
CA VAL A 127 21.21 -61.43 39.76
C VAL A 127 22.23 -60.90 38.76
N THR A 128 22.25 -61.48 37.57
CA THR A 128 23.15 -61.11 36.48
C THR A 128 22.38 -61.00 35.16
N GLU A 129 22.93 -60.29 34.17
CA GLU A 129 22.35 -60.17 32.84
C GLU A 129 22.99 -61.18 31.89
N ILE A 130 22.17 -61.95 31.18
CA ILE A 130 22.65 -62.96 30.22
C ILE A 130 23.55 -62.31 29.17
N GLY A 131 24.75 -62.87 28.99
CA GLY A 131 25.70 -62.43 28.00
C GLY A 131 26.61 -61.28 28.44
N LYS A 132 26.39 -60.68 29.62
CA LYS A 132 27.27 -59.66 30.20
C LYS A 132 28.42 -60.30 30.97
N GLU A 133 29.57 -59.64 30.94
CA GLU A 133 30.76 -60.04 31.69
C GLU A 133 30.85 -59.30 33.03
N TYR A 134 31.22 -60.04 34.07
CA TYR A 134 31.31 -59.57 35.45
C TYR A 134 32.65 -59.97 36.05
N THR A 135 33.11 -59.19 37.02
CA THR A 135 34.33 -59.46 37.78
C THR A 135 33.99 -59.55 39.27
N VAL A 136 34.35 -60.69 39.88
CA VAL A 136 34.38 -60.84 41.34
C VAL A 136 35.78 -60.53 41.82
N SER A 137 35.90 -59.68 42.83
CA SER A 137 37.14 -59.43 43.58
C SER A 137 36.89 -59.62 45.08
N THR A 138 37.86 -60.14 45.82
CA THR A 138 37.84 -60.21 47.29
C THR A 138 39.24 -60.21 47.83
N ASP A 139 39.43 -59.66 49.02
CA ASP A 139 40.64 -59.85 49.80
C ASP A 139 40.52 -61.09 50.68
N LEU A 140 41.56 -61.91 50.68
CA LEU A 140 41.66 -63.10 51.52
C LEU A 140 42.69 -62.91 52.62
N ASP A 141 42.43 -63.48 53.78
CA ASP A 141 43.39 -63.68 54.86
C ASP A 141 43.26 -65.11 55.40
N VAL A 142 44.31 -65.92 55.23
CA VAL A 142 44.39 -67.28 55.78
C VAL A 142 44.79 -67.18 57.25
N VAL A 143 43.80 -67.35 58.12
CA VAL A 143 43.95 -67.32 59.58
C VAL A 143 44.62 -68.60 60.10
N GLN A 144 44.33 -69.74 59.48
CA GLN A 144 44.91 -71.02 59.89
C GLN A 144 45.04 -72.00 58.73
N GLY A 145 46.20 -72.67 58.64
CA GLY A 145 46.41 -73.84 57.81
C GLY A 145 47.00 -73.57 56.42
N SER A 146 46.37 -74.12 55.38
CA SER A 146 46.87 -74.13 53.99
C SER A 146 46.58 -72.78 53.38
N THR A 147 47.48 -72.34 52.53
CA THR A 147 47.39 -71.05 51.85
C THR A 147 46.46 -71.06 50.64
N LEU A 148 45.88 -72.22 50.28
CA LEU A 148 45.00 -72.37 49.12
C LEU A 148 43.55 -71.94 49.41
N ALA A 149 43.15 -70.82 48.83
CA ALA A 149 41.79 -70.27 48.78
C ALA A 149 41.21 -70.35 47.36
N SER A 150 39.89 -70.36 47.20
CA SER A 150 39.24 -70.33 45.88
C SER A 150 38.05 -69.37 45.78
N ILE A 151 37.83 -68.78 44.61
CA ILE A 151 36.51 -68.28 44.19
C ILE A 151 36.01 -69.21 43.09
N GLN A 152 34.77 -69.66 43.21
CA GLN A 152 34.12 -70.57 42.28
C GLN A 152 32.81 -69.96 41.80
N VAL A 153 32.59 -69.93 40.50
CA VAL A 153 31.42 -69.32 39.86
C VAL A 153 30.63 -70.41 39.13
N TYR A 154 29.33 -70.53 39.41
CA TYR A 154 28.48 -71.58 38.85
C TYR A 154 27.12 -71.07 38.38
N ASN A 155 26.55 -71.74 37.38
CA ASN A 155 25.09 -71.87 37.29
C ASN A 155 24.66 -73.01 38.21
N ILE A 156 23.51 -72.86 38.88
CA ILE A 156 22.99 -73.85 39.84
C ILE A 156 22.03 -74.85 39.20
N SER A 157 21.39 -74.51 38.07
CA SER A 157 20.43 -75.39 37.40
C SER A 157 20.46 -75.21 35.87
N PRO A 158 21.04 -76.16 35.11
CA PRO A 158 21.89 -77.25 35.58
C PRO A 158 23.19 -76.73 36.20
N LEU A 159 23.79 -77.53 37.09
CA LEU A 159 25.08 -77.21 37.67
C LEU A 159 26.15 -77.11 36.58
N LYS A 160 26.71 -75.92 36.38
CA LYS A 160 27.77 -75.67 35.38
C LYS A 160 28.79 -74.68 35.92
N ASN A 161 30.07 -75.05 35.94
CA ASN A 161 31.14 -74.13 36.29
C ASN A 161 31.30 -73.06 35.19
N LEU A 162 31.23 -71.79 35.57
CA LEU A 162 31.51 -70.64 34.70
C LEU A 162 32.94 -70.14 34.87
N GLY A 163 33.60 -70.50 35.97
CA GLY A 163 35.00 -70.21 36.21
C GLY A 163 35.40 -70.57 37.64
N THR A 164 36.69 -70.83 37.84
CA THR A 164 37.29 -71.02 39.16
C THR A 164 38.65 -70.33 39.18
N THR A 165 38.96 -69.60 40.24
CA THR A 165 40.30 -69.07 40.50
C THR A 165 40.75 -69.55 41.87
N ASN A 166 42.03 -69.90 41.97
CA ASN A 166 42.65 -70.32 43.22
C ASN A 166 43.83 -69.40 43.51
N LYS A 167 44.08 -69.13 44.79
CA LYS A 167 45.25 -68.39 45.24
C LYS A 167 45.90 -69.14 46.38
N ASP A 168 47.18 -69.44 46.20
CA ASP A 168 48.02 -70.10 47.19
C ASP A 168 48.89 -69.06 47.91
N ALA A 169 48.27 -68.30 48.81
CA ALA A 169 48.95 -67.25 49.58
C ALA A 169 48.34 -67.08 50.97
N LYS A 170 49.12 -66.57 51.94
CA LYS A 170 48.60 -66.27 53.28
C LYS A 170 47.59 -65.12 53.28
N ASN A 171 47.74 -64.17 52.35
CA ASN A 171 46.83 -63.04 52.19
C ASN A 171 46.84 -62.52 50.75
N GLY A 172 45.94 -61.58 50.48
CA GLY A 172 45.91 -60.76 49.27
C GLY A 172 44.65 -60.94 48.45
N THR A 173 44.58 -60.22 47.33
CA THR A 173 43.36 -60.13 46.52
C THR A 173 43.22 -61.31 45.54
N MET A 174 42.01 -61.83 45.41
CA MET A 174 41.60 -62.78 44.37
C MET A 174 40.61 -62.12 43.43
N THR A 175 40.75 -62.40 42.14
CA THR A 175 39.84 -61.87 41.13
C THR A 175 39.51 -62.95 40.11
N ILE A 176 38.25 -63.00 39.69
CA ILE A 176 37.81 -63.82 38.56
C ILE A 176 36.80 -63.05 37.72
N THR A 177 36.98 -63.12 36.41
CA THR A 177 36.02 -62.58 35.44
C THR A 177 35.24 -63.73 34.80
N PHE A 178 33.93 -63.56 34.64
CA PHE A 178 33.06 -64.55 34.03
C PHE A 178 31.97 -63.90 33.18
N LYS A 179 31.48 -64.63 32.18
CA LYS A 179 30.32 -64.23 31.39
C LYS A 179 29.07 -64.93 31.92
N ALA A 180 28.08 -64.15 32.34
CA ALA A 180 26.81 -64.70 32.81
C ALA A 180 26.08 -65.39 31.63
N THR A 181 25.57 -66.59 31.87
CA THR A 181 24.81 -67.38 30.88
C THR A 181 23.36 -67.60 31.30
N GLN A 182 23.01 -67.16 32.51
CA GLN A 182 21.68 -67.19 33.11
C GLN A 182 21.45 -65.85 33.82
N THR A 183 20.20 -65.58 34.21
CA THR A 183 19.83 -64.36 34.96
C THR A 183 20.26 -64.39 36.43
N SER A 184 20.78 -65.54 36.89
CA SER A 184 21.35 -65.70 38.21
C SER A 184 22.63 -66.51 38.13
N THR A 185 23.63 -66.13 38.91
CA THR A 185 24.92 -66.83 39.00
C THR A 185 25.29 -67.02 40.45
N PHE A 186 25.78 -68.20 40.82
CA PHE A 186 26.28 -68.48 42.16
C PHE A 186 27.76 -68.10 42.27
N ILE A 187 28.08 -67.28 43.26
CA ILE A 187 29.45 -66.87 43.61
C ILE A 187 29.80 -67.52 44.94
N GLY A 188 30.74 -68.46 44.92
CA GLY A 188 31.17 -69.20 46.09
C GLY A 188 32.64 -69.02 46.41
N PHE A 189 32.95 -69.07 47.71
CA PHE A 189 34.28 -68.93 48.25
C PHE A 189 34.64 -70.21 48.98
N GLY A 190 35.79 -70.78 48.67
CA GLY A 190 36.16 -72.12 49.10
C GLY A 190 37.41 -72.13 49.97
N ALA A 191 37.33 -72.88 51.07
CA ALA A 191 38.46 -73.23 51.90
C ALA A 191 38.88 -74.68 51.58
N TYR A 192 40.05 -74.82 50.93
CA TYR A 192 40.50 -76.11 50.42
C TYR A 192 40.82 -77.09 51.55
N GLN A 193 40.28 -78.31 51.46
CA GLN A 193 40.52 -79.37 52.45
C GLN A 193 41.97 -79.82 52.46
N VAL A 194 42.57 -79.93 53.64
CA VAL A 194 43.82 -80.68 53.81
C VAL A 194 43.62 -81.72 54.90
N LYS A 195 43.99 -82.96 54.57
CA LYS A 195 43.90 -84.12 55.44
C LYS A 195 44.49 -83.82 56.83
N GLY A 196 43.71 -84.11 57.88
CA GLY A 196 44.17 -83.99 59.27
C GLY A 196 44.32 -82.55 59.80
N ALA A 197 43.81 -81.53 59.10
CA ALA A 197 43.99 -80.12 59.47
C ALA A 197 42.66 -79.36 59.58
N THR A 198 42.69 -78.27 60.36
CA THR A 198 41.69 -77.19 60.29
C THR A 198 42.21 -76.08 59.39
N LYS A 199 41.33 -75.53 58.56
CA LYS A 199 41.58 -74.37 57.71
C LYS A 199 40.64 -73.26 58.08
N VAL A 200 41.16 -72.04 58.19
CA VAL A 200 40.35 -70.86 58.49
C VAL A 200 40.78 -69.78 57.51
N ILE A 201 39.85 -69.32 56.67
CA ILE A 201 40.09 -68.27 55.68
C ILE A 201 39.03 -67.19 55.87
N ARG A 202 39.48 -65.95 56.03
CA ARG A 202 38.65 -64.76 56.06
C ARG A 202 38.61 -64.15 54.67
N TYR A 203 37.41 -63.83 54.20
CA TYR A 203 37.14 -63.10 52.96
C TYR A 203 36.54 -61.75 53.31
N SER A 204 37.05 -60.69 52.70
CA SER A 204 36.60 -59.31 52.91
C SER A 204 36.65 -58.53 51.58
N ASN A 205 36.15 -57.29 51.58
CA ASN A 205 36.14 -56.40 50.42
C ASN A 205 35.59 -57.05 49.15
N ILE A 206 34.50 -57.80 49.29
CA ILE A 206 33.91 -58.56 48.20
C ILE A 206 33.17 -57.61 47.27
N ASN A 207 33.61 -57.56 46.02
CA ASN A 207 33.03 -56.74 44.99
C ASN A 207 32.67 -57.61 43.78
N LEU A 208 31.43 -57.52 43.33
CA LEU A 208 30.96 -58.07 42.08
C LEU A 208 30.34 -56.95 41.25
N THR A 209 30.99 -56.59 40.17
CA THR A 209 30.48 -55.58 39.22
C THR A 209 30.59 -56.08 37.79
N LYS A 210 29.95 -55.37 36.85
CA LYS A 210 30.27 -55.56 35.43
C LYS A 210 31.77 -55.35 35.24
N SER A 211 32.41 -56.20 34.44
CA SER A 211 33.84 -56.06 34.18
C SER A 211 34.12 -54.72 33.49
N ALA A 212 35.33 -54.18 33.63
CA ALA A 212 35.73 -52.96 32.93
C ALA A 212 35.52 -53.08 31.40
N ALA A 213 35.76 -54.27 30.84
CA ALA A 213 35.51 -54.55 29.42
C ALA A 213 34.02 -54.51 29.06
N GLN A 214 33.14 -55.01 29.94
CA GLN A 214 31.70 -54.94 29.72
C GLN A 214 31.17 -53.51 29.84
N VAL A 215 31.68 -52.73 30.80
CA VAL A 215 31.34 -51.30 30.94
C VAL A 215 31.75 -50.54 29.70
N ALA A 216 32.98 -50.73 29.21
CA ALA A 216 33.45 -50.10 27.97
C ALA A 216 32.59 -50.49 26.76
N LYS A 217 32.12 -51.75 26.68
CA LYS A 217 31.23 -52.19 25.61
C LYS A 217 29.84 -51.55 25.69
N ASP A 218 29.28 -51.45 26.89
CA ASP A 218 27.97 -50.83 27.10
C ASP A 218 28.04 -49.32 26.75
N ASP A 219 29.13 -48.65 27.11
CA ASP A 219 29.38 -47.24 26.76
C ASP A 219 29.49 -47.02 25.24
N VAL A 220 30.22 -47.86 24.50
CA VAL A 220 30.28 -47.79 23.02
C VAL A 220 28.89 -47.91 22.38
N ALA A 221 28.00 -48.73 22.94
CA ALA A 221 26.63 -48.84 22.44
C ALA A 221 25.85 -47.53 22.66
N THR A 222 25.94 -46.94 23.85
CA THR A 222 25.32 -45.65 24.17
C THR A 222 25.87 -44.53 23.28
N GLN A 223 27.19 -44.46 23.09
CA GLN A 223 27.83 -43.51 22.16
C GLN A 223 27.28 -43.63 20.74
N ASN A 224 27.06 -44.85 20.23
CA ASN A 224 26.50 -45.05 18.90
C ASN A 224 25.07 -44.52 18.79
N THR A 225 24.23 -44.78 19.79
CA THR A 225 22.85 -44.29 19.82
C THR A 225 22.80 -42.76 19.92
N ALA A 226 23.61 -42.15 20.79
CA ALA A 226 23.71 -40.70 20.92
C ALA A 226 24.21 -40.06 19.62
N ARG A 227 25.25 -40.63 19.00
CA ARG A 227 25.77 -40.18 17.70
C ARG A 227 24.73 -40.25 16.59
N GLU A 228 23.97 -41.34 16.52
CA GLU A 228 22.91 -41.45 15.51
C GLU A 228 21.83 -40.39 15.71
N ALA A 229 21.42 -40.13 16.96
CA ALA A 229 20.45 -39.08 17.28
C ALA A 229 20.94 -37.69 16.89
N VAL A 230 22.19 -37.34 17.23
CA VAL A 230 22.80 -36.05 16.86
C VAL A 230 22.94 -35.94 15.35
N ASN A 231 23.48 -36.95 14.67
CA ASN A 231 23.65 -36.94 13.22
C ASN A 231 22.31 -36.74 12.49
N ASN A 232 21.23 -37.38 12.96
CA ASN A 232 19.90 -37.26 12.35
C ASN A 232 19.30 -35.84 12.43
N LEU A 233 19.84 -34.94 13.26
CA LEU A 233 19.46 -33.52 13.25
C LEU A 233 19.95 -32.81 11.98
N PHE A 234 20.98 -33.34 11.33
CA PHE A 234 21.63 -32.71 10.18
C PHE A 234 21.25 -33.35 8.84
N GLU A 235 21.27 -32.53 7.80
CA GLU A 235 21.15 -32.99 6.43
C GLU A 235 22.24 -34.02 6.11
N ASN A 236 21.85 -35.07 5.37
CA ASN A 236 22.73 -36.19 5.04
C ASN A 236 23.34 -36.90 6.26
N LYS A 237 22.73 -36.72 7.44
CA LYS A 237 23.21 -37.26 8.72
C LYS A 237 24.65 -36.82 9.05
N ASN A 238 24.99 -35.58 8.71
CA ASN A 238 26.35 -35.05 8.81
C ASN A 238 26.39 -33.74 9.62
N PRO A 239 26.94 -33.75 10.86
CA PRO A 239 27.07 -32.57 11.71
C PRO A 239 27.88 -31.42 11.12
N GLN A 240 28.68 -31.65 10.09
CA GLN A 240 29.37 -30.57 9.38
C GLN A 240 28.42 -29.72 8.51
N GLY A 241 27.24 -30.24 8.15
CA GLY A 241 26.25 -29.57 7.32
C GLY A 241 25.27 -28.66 8.08
N ASN A 242 24.12 -28.42 7.43
CA ASN A 242 22.98 -27.72 8.01
C ASN A 242 22.05 -28.69 8.73
N ILE A 243 21.31 -28.21 9.72
CA ILE A 243 20.18 -28.95 10.29
C ILE A 243 19.10 -29.19 9.24
N THR A 244 18.37 -30.29 9.38
CA THR A 244 17.23 -30.56 8.49
C THR A 244 16.09 -29.57 8.72
N ALA A 245 15.19 -29.46 7.74
CA ALA A 245 14.01 -28.60 7.86
C ALA A 245 13.09 -28.97 9.04
N ALA A 246 13.10 -30.24 9.48
CA ALA A 246 12.20 -30.80 10.49
C ALA A 246 12.73 -30.74 11.93
N VAL A 247 13.96 -30.25 12.15
CA VAL A 247 14.50 -30.10 13.51
C VAL A 247 13.64 -29.13 14.32
N THR A 248 13.29 -29.56 15.52
CA THR A 248 12.58 -28.80 16.55
C THR A 248 13.37 -28.79 17.86
N GLU A 249 12.98 -27.93 18.79
CA GLU A 249 13.52 -27.92 20.16
C GLU A 249 13.38 -29.31 20.83
N ASP A 250 12.25 -30.00 20.65
CA ASP A 250 12.04 -31.36 21.17
C ASP A 250 13.03 -32.37 20.60
N SER A 251 13.33 -32.31 19.30
CA SER A 251 14.30 -33.22 18.68
C SER A 251 15.72 -33.00 19.22
N ILE A 252 16.07 -31.75 19.52
CA ILE A 252 17.34 -31.38 20.17
C ILE A 252 17.37 -31.87 21.61
N ALA A 253 16.29 -31.66 22.39
CA ALA A 253 16.18 -32.12 23.77
C ALA A 253 16.29 -33.65 23.87
N ASN A 254 15.66 -34.38 22.95
CA ASN A 254 15.77 -35.84 22.87
C ASN A 254 17.20 -36.29 22.57
N ALA A 255 17.92 -35.61 21.68
CA ALA A 255 19.33 -35.90 21.43
C ALA A 255 20.21 -35.57 22.65
N GLN A 256 19.96 -34.45 23.34
CA GLN A 256 20.66 -34.05 24.56
C GLN A 256 20.58 -35.15 25.63
N ASN A 257 19.37 -35.66 25.90
CA ASN A 257 19.16 -36.74 26.88
C ASN A 257 19.97 -38.01 26.58
N LEU A 258 20.32 -38.28 25.32
CA LEU A 258 21.15 -39.42 24.93
C LEU A 258 22.64 -39.11 25.05
N VAL A 259 23.05 -37.88 24.75
CA VAL A 259 24.43 -37.40 24.95
C VAL A 259 24.79 -37.44 26.44
N ASP A 260 23.89 -37.01 27.32
CA ASP A 260 24.09 -36.99 28.79
C ASP A 260 24.27 -38.41 29.41
N GLN A 261 23.98 -39.48 28.65
CA GLN A 261 24.17 -40.88 29.08
C GLN A 261 25.54 -41.46 28.69
N VAL A 262 26.33 -40.75 27.89
CA VAL A 262 27.67 -41.18 27.46
C VAL A 262 28.66 -41.04 28.62
N VAL A 263 29.44 -42.09 28.90
CA VAL A 263 30.39 -42.11 30.02
C VAL A 263 31.78 -41.64 29.59
N ASP A 264 32.20 -41.94 28.35
CA ASP A 264 33.44 -41.40 27.79
C ASP A 264 33.32 -39.89 27.58
N ALA A 265 33.94 -39.13 28.49
CA ALA A 265 33.91 -37.68 28.49
C ALA A 265 34.43 -37.04 27.19
N ALA A 266 35.36 -37.67 26.47
CA ALA A 266 35.86 -37.13 25.21
C ALA A 266 34.82 -37.28 24.09
N LYS A 267 34.08 -38.40 24.08
CA LYS A 267 32.99 -38.63 23.13
C LYS A 267 31.73 -37.87 23.45
N GLU A 268 31.40 -37.72 24.72
CA GLU A 268 30.35 -36.82 25.18
C GLU A 268 30.63 -35.39 24.68
N ALA A 269 31.86 -34.87 24.90
CA ALA A 269 32.23 -33.53 24.46
C ALA A 269 32.18 -33.35 22.93
N GLU A 270 32.59 -34.36 22.16
CA GLU A 270 32.48 -34.35 20.68
C GLU A 270 31.01 -34.23 20.23
N LEU A 271 30.14 -35.08 20.79
CA LEU A 271 28.71 -35.08 20.46
C LEU A 271 27.99 -33.82 20.95
N GLN A 272 28.39 -33.29 22.11
CA GLN A 272 27.86 -32.05 22.66
C GLN A 272 28.19 -30.86 21.74
N ALA A 273 29.41 -30.80 21.20
CA ALA A 273 29.80 -29.75 20.26
C ALA A 273 28.95 -29.79 18.97
N ASP A 274 28.69 -30.99 18.43
CA ASP A 274 27.82 -31.16 17.28
C ASP A 274 26.37 -30.78 17.61
N LEU A 275 25.86 -31.16 18.78
CA LEU A 275 24.51 -30.79 19.23
C LEU A 275 24.35 -29.27 19.45
N ASP A 276 25.36 -28.61 20.01
CA ASP A 276 25.36 -27.16 20.20
C ASP A 276 25.40 -26.40 18.87
N LYS A 277 26.05 -26.96 17.84
CA LYS A 277 25.95 -26.45 16.47
C LYS A 277 24.51 -26.55 15.93
N ALA A 278 23.81 -27.65 16.18
CA ALA A 278 22.40 -27.79 15.79
C ALA A 278 21.52 -26.75 16.49
N LYS A 279 21.72 -26.52 17.79
CA LYS A 279 21.05 -25.46 18.58
C LYS A 279 21.27 -24.08 17.96
N ALA A 280 22.52 -23.74 17.66
CA ALA A 280 22.86 -22.45 17.07
C ALA A 280 22.22 -22.23 15.69
N GLN A 281 22.22 -23.26 14.83
CA GLN A 281 21.56 -23.17 13.52
C GLN A 281 20.04 -23.09 13.61
N LEU A 282 19.41 -23.77 14.57
CA LEU A 282 17.97 -23.65 14.81
C LEU A 282 17.62 -22.23 15.26
N ALA A 283 18.38 -21.67 16.19
CA ALA A 283 18.20 -20.30 16.66
C ALA A 283 18.34 -19.28 15.51
N ASP A 284 19.37 -19.41 14.67
CA ASP A 284 19.56 -18.57 13.49
C ASP A 284 18.40 -18.70 12.48
N LYS A 285 17.93 -19.92 12.22
CA LYS A 285 16.78 -20.18 11.35
C LYS A 285 15.51 -19.52 11.87
N VAL A 286 15.23 -19.62 13.17
CA VAL A 286 14.08 -18.97 13.82
C VAL A 286 14.20 -17.45 13.74
N ALA A 287 15.37 -16.90 14.04
CA ALA A 287 15.62 -15.46 13.96
C ALA A 287 15.43 -14.91 12.53
N LYS A 288 15.93 -15.62 11.51
CA LYS A 288 15.73 -15.26 10.10
C LYS A 288 14.27 -15.29 9.69
N ALA A 289 13.53 -16.33 10.09
CA ALA A 289 12.10 -16.44 9.81
C ALA A 289 11.30 -15.30 10.45
N GLN A 290 11.65 -14.92 11.68
CA GLN A 290 11.02 -13.79 12.37
C GLN A 290 11.36 -12.45 11.71
N ALA A 291 12.63 -12.22 11.36
CA ALA A 291 13.05 -11.00 10.67
C ALA A 291 12.36 -10.86 9.30
N GLU A 292 12.22 -11.96 8.56
CA GLU A 292 11.49 -11.98 7.28
C GLU A 292 10.01 -11.64 7.47
N LYS A 293 9.35 -12.20 8.50
CA LYS A 293 7.95 -11.87 8.82
C LYS A 293 7.77 -10.38 9.12
N GLU A 294 8.67 -9.79 9.92
CA GLU A 294 8.64 -8.37 10.24
C GLU A 294 8.88 -7.48 9.02
N ALA A 295 9.80 -7.87 8.12
CA ALA A 295 10.03 -7.17 6.87
C ALA A 295 8.79 -7.20 5.97
N GLN A 296 8.13 -8.36 5.85
CA GLN A 296 6.87 -8.51 5.10
C GLN A 296 5.75 -7.62 5.66
N GLU A 297 5.58 -7.58 6.99
CA GLU A 297 4.55 -6.76 7.63
C GLU A 297 4.79 -5.27 7.43
N LYS A 298 6.02 -4.78 7.63
CA LYS A 298 6.40 -3.38 7.41
C LYS A 298 6.23 -2.97 5.95
N ALA A 299 6.67 -3.80 5.00
CA ALA A 299 6.52 -3.51 3.58
C ALA A 299 5.05 -3.48 3.16
N ARG A 300 4.23 -4.43 3.64
CA ARG A 300 2.78 -4.45 3.40
C ARG A 300 2.10 -3.22 3.97
N GLU A 301 2.42 -2.84 5.21
CA GLU A 301 1.86 -1.64 5.81
C GLU A 301 2.23 -0.38 5.02
N ALA A 302 3.50 -0.24 4.62
CA ALA A 302 3.95 0.89 3.83
C ALA A 302 3.25 0.99 2.48
N VAL A 303 3.11 -0.12 1.74
CA VAL A 303 2.37 -0.16 0.47
C VAL A 303 0.90 0.18 0.69
N ASN A 304 0.23 -0.45 1.66
CA ASN A 304 -1.17 -0.19 1.93
C ASN A 304 -1.43 1.27 2.29
N ASN A 305 -0.55 1.92 3.06
CA ASN A 305 -0.68 3.33 3.44
C ASN A 305 -0.58 4.30 2.25
N LEU A 306 -0.11 3.86 1.08
CA LEU A 306 -0.16 4.66 -0.16
C LEU A 306 -1.58 4.82 -0.70
N PHE A 307 -2.52 3.97 -0.27
CA PHE A 307 -3.88 3.90 -0.79
C PHE A 307 -4.92 4.33 0.25
N GLU A 308 -6.02 4.89 -0.25
CA GLU A 308 -7.19 5.20 0.57
C GLU A 308 -7.73 3.92 1.21
N ASN A 309 -8.21 4.02 2.45
CA ASN A 309 -8.68 2.89 3.26
C ASN A 309 -7.63 1.77 3.46
N LYS A 310 -6.35 2.03 3.16
CA LYS A 310 -5.26 1.07 3.26
C LYS A 310 -5.45 -0.18 2.39
N ASP A 311 -6.06 -0.03 1.22
CA ASP A 311 -6.35 -1.11 0.27
C ASP A 311 -5.68 -0.86 -1.11
N PRO A 312 -4.70 -1.68 -1.53
CA PRO A 312 -4.04 -1.56 -2.84
C PRO A 312 -4.93 -1.75 -4.08
N ASN A 313 -6.20 -2.11 -3.92
CA ASN A 313 -7.17 -2.12 -5.02
C ASN A 313 -7.91 -0.79 -5.18
N GLY A 314 -7.72 0.15 -4.25
CA GLY A 314 -8.32 1.47 -4.27
C GLY A 314 -7.49 2.52 -5.00
N THR A 315 -7.84 3.77 -4.74
CA THR A 315 -7.15 4.98 -5.20
C THR A 315 -6.01 5.34 -4.26
N ILE A 316 -4.95 5.97 -4.78
CA ILE A 316 -3.88 6.50 -3.94
C ILE A 316 -4.41 7.62 -3.03
N THR A 317 -3.89 7.67 -1.81
CA THR A 317 -4.24 8.72 -0.84
C THR A 317 -3.85 10.10 -1.38
N THR A 318 -4.68 11.11 -1.14
CA THR A 318 -4.35 12.48 -1.52
C THR A 318 -3.10 12.99 -0.79
N GLY A 319 -2.17 13.60 -1.53
CA GLY A 319 -0.92 14.13 -1.00
C GLY A 319 0.27 13.15 -1.03
N ILE A 320 0.07 11.91 -1.48
CA ILE A 320 1.17 10.97 -1.75
C ILE A 320 2.14 11.56 -2.77
N THR A 321 3.42 11.39 -2.50
CA THR A 321 4.54 11.89 -3.31
C THR A 321 5.42 10.75 -3.81
N GLN A 322 6.31 11.06 -4.76
CA GLN A 322 7.34 10.11 -5.19
C GLN A 322 8.27 9.67 -4.05
N ALA A 323 8.44 10.47 -3.00
CA ALA A 323 9.23 10.10 -1.82
C ALA A 323 8.54 8.99 -1.02
N ASP A 324 7.21 9.02 -0.90
CA ASP A 324 6.44 7.98 -0.21
C ASP A 324 6.54 6.63 -0.96
N ILE A 325 6.42 6.66 -2.29
CA ILE A 325 6.66 5.49 -3.15
C ILE A 325 8.07 4.92 -2.93
N THR A 326 9.08 5.80 -2.90
CA THR A 326 10.48 5.39 -2.71
C THR A 326 10.71 4.76 -1.34
N ASN A 327 10.07 5.30 -0.30
CA ASN A 327 10.14 4.73 1.05
C ASN A 327 9.52 3.33 1.11
N ALA A 328 8.34 3.13 0.49
CA ALA A 328 7.73 1.81 0.39
C ALA A 328 8.61 0.82 -0.40
N GLN A 329 9.23 1.26 -1.50
CA GLN A 329 10.17 0.44 -2.28
C GLN A 329 11.37 -0.03 -1.46
N THR A 330 11.94 0.84 -0.63
CA THR A 330 13.05 0.49 0.27
C THR A 330 12.66 -0.65 1.23
N LEU A 331 11.44 -0.63 1.77
CA LEU A 331 10.95 -1.68 2.65
C LEU A 331 10.66 -2.98 1.89
N ILE A 332 10.08 -2.92 0.69
CA ILE A 332 9.90 -4.09 -0.18
C ILE A 332 11.24 -4.75 -0.49
N ASN A 333 12.31 -3.97 -0.66
CA ASN A 333 13.64 -4.50 -0.98
C ASN A 333 14.21 -5.36 0.16
N GLN A 334 13.77 -5.17 1.40
CA GLN A 334 14.17 -5.96 2.58
C GLN A 334 13.48 -7.32 2.68
N VAL A 335 12.37 -7.52 1.95
CA VAL A 335 11.66 -8.80 1.89
C VAL A 335 12.48 -9.79 1.06
N THR A 336 12.68 -11.00 1.59
CA THR A 336 13.46 -12.07 0.96
C THR A 336 12.59 -13.15 0.31
N ASP A 337 11.36 -13.36 0.77
CA ASP A 337 10.37 -14.20 0.09
C ASP A 337 10.00 -13.60 -1.28
N ALA A 338 10.36 -14.31 -2.34
CA ALA A 338 10.23 -13.82 -3.71
C ALA A 338 8.76 -13.58 -4.12
N ASP A 339 7.85 -14.45 -3.71
CA ASP A 339 6.44 -14.37 -4.10
C ASP A 339 5.74 -13.21 -3.38
N LYS A 340 6.03 -13.03 -2.08
CA LYS A 340 5.53 -11.88 -1.30
C LYS A 340 6.10 -10.57 -1.80
N LYS A 341 7.40 -10.54 -2.11
CA LYS A 341 8.05 -9.36 -2.69
C LYS A 341 7.44 -8.98 -4.03
N ALA A 342 7.20 -9.94 -4.91
CA ALA A 342 6.57 -9.71 -6.21
C ALA A 342 5.15 -9.17 -6.07
N ALA A 343 4.34 -9.71 -5.16
CA ALA A 343 3.00 -9.21 -4.88
C ALA A 343 3.01 -7.74 -4.40
N LEU A 344 3.87 -7.42 -3.43
CA LEU A 344 4.03 -6.04 -2.95
C LEU A 344 4.54 -5.09 -4.03
N GLN A 345 5.44 -5.56 -4.91
CA GLN A 345 5.94 -4.77 -6.03
C GLN A 345 4.83 -4.44 -7.04
N ALA A 346 3.94 -5.40 -7.32
CA ALA A 346 2.80 -5.18 -8.20
C ALA A 346 1.84 -4.13 -7.62
N ASP A 347 1.58 -4.19 -6.32
CA ASP A 347 0.77 -3.18 -5.64
C ASP A 347 1.43 -1.81 -5.61
N LEU A 348 2.74 -1.73 -5.37
CA LEU A 348 3.49 -0.47 -5.46
C LEU A 348 3.43 0.12 -6.89
N GLU A 349 3.46 -0.71 -7.92
CA GLU A 349 3.39 -0.26 -9.31
C GLU A 349 2.03 0.37 -9.64
N LYS A 350 0.93 -0.16 -9.09
CA LYS A 350 -0.38 0.50 -9.19
C LYS A 350 -0.34 1.92 -8.61
N ALA A 351 0.30 2.11 -7.46
CA ALA A 351 0.43 3.43 -6.85
C ALA A 351 1.24 4.39 -7.71
N LYS A 352 2.32 3.92 -8.35
CA LYS A 352 3.12 4.72 -9.30
C LYS A 352 2.32 5.15 -10.50
N THR A 353 1.58 4.23 -11.13
CA THR A 353 0.73 4.54 -12.28
C THR A 353 -0.30 5.60 -11.91
N GLN A 354 -1.02 5.42 -10.80
CA GLN A 354 -2.02 6.40 -10.37
C GLN A 354 -1.42 7.76 -10.01
N LEU A 355 -0.22 7.81 -9.42
CA LEU A 355 0.47 9.07 -9.13
C LEU A 355 0.82 9.79 -10.43
N SER A 356 1.41 9.07 -11.39
CA SER A 356 1.73 9.61 -12.72
C SER A 356 0.49 10.11 -13.46
N ASP A 357 -0.62 9.37 -13.41
CA ASP A 357 -1.88 9.76 -14.05
C ASP A 357 -2.44 11.04 -13.40
N LYS A 358 -2.36 11.15 -12.07
CA LYS A 358 -2.81 12.34 -11.32
C LYS A 358 -1.95 13.57 -11.62
N GLU A 359 -0.64 13.40 -11.73
CA GLU A 359 0.29 14.45 -12.13
C GLU A 359 0.01 14.91 -13.57
N ALA A 360 -0.20 13.97 -14.49
CA ALA A 360 -0.57 14.27 -15.88
C ALA A 360 -1.91 15.01 -15.98
N GLN A 361 -2.92 14.59 -15.21
CA GLN A 361 -4.22 15.28 -15.16
C GLN A 361 -4.09 16.69 -14.61
N THR A 362 -3.28 16.89 -13.56
CA THR A 362 -3.03 18.22 -12.98
C THR A 362 -2.35 19.14 -13.99
N GLN A 363 -1.38 18.62 -14.75
CA GLN A 363 -0.70 19.38 -15.79
C GLN A 363 -1.63 19.71 -16.96
N ALA A 364 -2.44 18.75 -17.43
CA ALA A 364 -3.41 18.96 -18.49
C ALA A 364 -4.47 20.02 -18.11
N GLU A 365 -4.95 19.99 -16.87
CA GLU A 365 -5.87 21.01 -16.35
C GLU A 365 -5.22 22.40 -16.33
N LYS A 366 -3.95 22.51 -15.92
CA LYS A 366 -3.22 23.78 -15.94
C LYS A 366 -3.06 24.32 -17.36
N GLU A 367 -2.72 23.47 -18.33
CA GLU A 367 -2.59 23.85 -19.74
C GLU A 367 -3.93 24.29 -20.34
N ALA A 368 -5.03 23.60 -20.00
CA ALA A 368 -6.38 23.98 -20.40
C ALA A 368 -6.76 25.35 -19.83
N GLN A 369 -6.46 25.61 -18.56
CA GLN A 369 -6.69 26.91 -17.91
C GLN A 369 -5.88 28.03 -18.58
N GLU A 370 -4.60 27.81 -18.87
CA GLU A 370 -3.74 28.79 -19.53
C GLU A 370 -4.22 29.10 -20.96
N THR A 371 -4.56 28.08 -21.73
CA THR A 371 -5.06 28.20 -23.10
C THR A 371 -6.39 28.95 -23.16
N ALA A 372 -7.33 28.61 -22.28
CA ALA A 372 -8.62 29.29 -22.20
C ALA A 372 -8.47 30.74 -21.75
N ARG A 373 -7.60 31.01 -20.78
CA ARG A 373 -7.29 32.39 -20.34
C ARG A 373 -6.68 33.21 -21.46
N GLU A 374 -5.75 32.66 -22.22
CA GLU A 374 -5.19 33.36 -23.38
C GLU A 374 -6.25 33.64 -24.44
N ALA A 375 -7.12 32.67 -24.75
CA ALA A 375 -8.20 32.86 -25.71
C ALA A 375 -9.18 33.96 -25.29
N VAL A 376 -9.60 33.97 -24.02
CA VAL A 376 -10.46 35.04 -23.46
C VAL A 376 -9.76 36.38 -23.51
N ASN A 377 -8.53 36.47 -23.02
CA ASN A 377 -7.78 37.74 -23.02
C ASN A 377 -7.61 38.30 -24.44
N ASN A 378 -7.37 37.45 -25.45
CA ASN A 378 -7.22 37.88 -26.84
C ASN A 378 -8.51 38.48 -27.45
N LEU A 379 -9.68 38.31 -26.83
CA LEU A 379 -10.91 39.01 -27.23
C LEU A 379 -10.85 40.51 -26.92
N PHE A 380 -9.95 40.94 -26.03
CA PHE A 380 -9.85 42.31 -25.54
C PHE A 380 -8.58 43.02 -26.02
N GLU A 381 -8.70 44.34 -26.17
CA GLU A 381 -7.57 45.21 -26.43
C GLU A 381 -6.52 45.09 -25.32
N ASN A 382 -5.24 45.11 -25.70
CA ASN A 382 -4.12 44.92 -24.78
C ASN A 382 -4.14 43.60 -23.99
N LYS A 383 -4.98 42.64 -24.39
CA LYS A 383 -5.17 41.36 -23.70
C LYS A 383 -5.68 41.51 -22.25
N ASP A 384 -6.47 42.55 -21.99
CA ASP A 384 -7.03 42.85 -20.66
C ASP A 384 -8.56 42.75 -20.66
N PRO A 385 -9.16 41.75 -19.97
CA PRO A 385 -10.61 41.60 -19.86
C PRO A 385 -11.36 42.80 -19.29
N ASN A 386 -10.68 43.72 -18.61
CA ASN A 386 -11.29 44.95 -18.10
C ASN A 386 -11.44 46.04 -19.19
N GLY A 387 -10.90 45.82 -20.38
CA GLY A 387 -10.89 46.78 -21.49
C GLY A 387 -12.05 46.61 -22.48
N ASN A 388 -11.88 47.24 -23.65
CA ASN A 388 -12.77 47.07 -24.79
C ASN A 388 -12.43 45.79 -25.57
N ILE A 389 -13.41 45.19 -26.23
CA ILE A 389 -13.14 44.11 -27.19
C ILE A 389 -12.36 44.62 -28.39
N THR A 390 -11.42 43.79 -28.86
CA THR A 390 -10.62 44.05 -30.05
C THR A 390 -11.51 44.31 -31.27
N VAL A 391 -11.10 45.23 -32.14
CA VAL A 391 -11.80 45.51 -33.40
C VAL A 391 -11.79 44.26 -34.28
N GLY A 392 -12.96 43.90 -34.84
CA GLY A 392 -13.10 42.76 -35.75
C GLY A 392 -13.40 41.42 -35.08
N ILE A 393 -13.53 41.39 -33.75
CA ILE A 393 -14.03 40.20 -33.03
C ILE A 393 -15.43 39.82 -33.54
N THR A 394 -15.64 38.52 -33.68
CA THR A 394 -16.87 37.92 -34.18
C THR A 394 -17.51 36.99 -33.15
N GLN A 395 -18.75 36.57 -33.41
CA GLN A 395 -19.42 35.55 -32.62
C GLN A 395 -18.69 34.18 -32.67
N GLU A 396 -17.93 33.92 -33.73
CA GLU A 396 -17.11 32.71 -33.85
C GLU A 396 -15.94 32.73 -32.85
N ASP A 397 -15.28 33.87 -32.66
CA ASP A 397 -14.21 34.04 -31.68
C ASP A 397 -14.71 33.80 -30.24
N ILE A 398 -15.87 34.36 -29.90
CA ILE A 398 -16.56 34.11 -28.63
C ILE A 398 -16.85 32.62 -28.43
N THR A 399 -17.33 31.95 -29.48
CA THR A 399 -17.67 30.52 -29.44
C THR A 399 -16.42 29.67 -29.23
N ASN A 400 -15.31 30.02 -29.89
CA ASN A 400 -14.03 29.33 -29.73
C ASN A 400 -13.50 29.46 -28.30
N ALA A 401 -13.54 30.66 -27.71
CA ALA A 401 -13.17 30.86 -26.31
C ALA A 401 -14.08 30.08 -25.34
N GLN A 402 -15.40 30.07 -25.58
CA GLN A 402 -16.36 29.29 -24.79
C GLN A 402 -16.05 27.79 -24.79
N ASN A 403 -15.68 27.24 -25.96
CA ASN A 403 -15.34 25.82 -26.10
C ASN A 403 -14.09 25.44 -25.29
N LEU A 404 -13.12 26.35 -25.17
CA LEU A 404 -11.93 26.15 -24.34
C LEU A 404 -12.27 26.24 -22.84
N ILE A 405 -13.07 27.23 -22.43
CA ILE A 405 -13.57 27.35 -21.04
C ILE A 405 -14.32 26.08 -20.63
N ASN A 406 -15.09 25.48 -21.54
CA ASN A 406 -15.86 24.28 -21.25
C ASN A 406 -15.00 23.06 -20.91
N GLN A 407 -13.73 23.01 -21.34
CA GLN A 407 -12.78 21.93 -21.08
C GLN A 407 -12.13 22.01 -19.69
N ILE A 408 -12.21 23.17 -19.02
CA ILE A 408 -11.67 23.38 -17.68
C ILE A 408 -12.53 22.64 -16.65
N THR A 409 -11.87 21.94 -15.73
CA THR A 409 -12.52 21.21 -14.64
C THR A 409 -12.54 21.98 -13.32
N ASP A 410 -11.58 22.88 -13.07
CA ASP A 410 -11.62 23.81 -11.93
C ASP A 410 -12.78 24.80 -12.07
N THR A 411 -13.79 24.66 -11.19
CA THR A 411 -15.02 25.43 -11.27
C THR A 411 -14.84 26.92 -10.99
N ASP A 412 -13.90 27.28 -10.12
CA ASP A 412 -13.68 28.66 -9.71
C ASP A 412 -12.94 29.41 -10.82
N LYS A 413 -11.92 28.80 -11.42
CA LYS A 413 -11.21 29.35 -12.58
C LYS A 413 -12.13 29.45 -13.79
N LYS A 414 -12.96 28.43 -14.02
CA LYS A 414 -13.97 28.44 -15.08
C LYS A 414 -14.97 29.57 -14.91
N ALA A 415 -15.44 29.83 -13.68
CA ALA A 415 -16.37 30.92 -13.40
C ALA A 415 -15.78 32.30 -13.67
N VAL A 416 -14.50 32.53 -13.30
CA VAL A 416 -13.79 33.79 -13.60
C VAL A 416 -13.72 34.02 -15.12
N LEU A 417 -13.24 33.03 -15.87
CA LEU A 417 -13.13 33.15 -17.34
C LEU A 417 -14.49 33.28 -18.03
N GLN A 418 -15.53 32.66 -17.47
CA GLN A 418 -16.89 32.83 -17.99
C GLN A 418 -17.39 34.26 -17.81
N ALA A 419 -17.11 34.90 -16.67
CA ALA A 419 -17.50 36.29 -16.44
C ALA A 419 -16.83 37.24 -17.44
N ASP A 420 -15.54 37.05 -17.68
CA ASP A 420 -14.77 37.80 -18.68
C ASP A 420 -15.35 37.58 -20.10
N LEU A 421 -15.71 36.34 -20.45
CA LEU A 421 -16.34 36.05 -21.74
C LEU A 421 -17.73 36.70 -21.88
N GLU A 422 -18.54 36.75 -20.82
CA GLU A 422 -19.84 37.44 -20.85
C GLU A 422 -19.68 38.95 -21.04
N GLN A 423 -18.61 39.56 -20.51
CA GLN A 423 -18.29 40.96 -20.79
C GLN A 423 -17.97 41.17 -22.28
N ALA A 424 -17.20 40.28 -22.90
CA ALA A 424 -16.92 40.36 -24.34
C ALA A 424 -18.20 40.22 -25.18
N LYS A 425 -19.10 39.28 -24.81
CA LYS A 425 -20.41 39.10 -25.46
C LYS A 425 -21.27 40.36 -25.39
N ALA A 426 -21.33 40.98 -24.22
CA ALA A 426 -22.13 42.20 -24.02
C ALA A 426 -21.61 43.36 -24.89
N GLN A 427 -20.29 43.57 -24.95
CA GLN A 427 -19.71 44.62 -25.78
C GLN A 427 -19.86 44.34 -27.28
N LEU A 428 -19.80 43.07 -27.72
CA LEU A 428 -20.03 42.72 -29.12
C LEU A 428 -21.48 43.04 -29.51
N ALA A 429 -22.45 42.63 -28.70
CA ALA A 429 -23.86 42.94 -28.92
C ALA A 429 -24.13 44.46 -28.95
N GLU A 430 -23.45 45.22 -28.10
CA GLU A 430 -23.54 46.69 -28.11
C GLU A 430 -22.97 47.29 -29.41
N LYS A 431 -21.80 46.84 -29.87
CA LYS A 431 -21.21 47.29 -31.15
C LYS A 431 -22.09 46.95 -32.35
N GLU A 432 -22.69 45.76 -32.37
CA GLU A 432 -23.63 45.35 -33.41
C GLU A 432 -24.88 46.22 -33.41
N ALA A 433 -25.45 46.49 -32.23
CA ALA A 433 -26.60 47.38 -32.09
C ALA A 433 -26.30 48.82 -32.51
N GLN A 434 -25.12 49.35 -32.17
CA GLN A 434 -24.67 50.67 -32.63
C GLN A 434 -24.52 50.72 -34.16
N THR A 435 -23.91 49.69 -34.76
CA THR A 435 -23.76 49.59 -36.22
C THR A 435 -25.12 49.56 -36.92
N GLN A 436 -26.07 48.81 -36.38
CA GLN A 436 -27.43 48.73 -36.93
C GLN A 436 -28.19 50.06 -36.76
N ALA A 437 -28.10 50.70 -35.60
CA ALA A 437 -28.72 52.00 -35.34
C ALA A 437 -28.18 53.09 -36.26
N GLU A 438 -26.86 53.10 -36.51
CA GLU A 438 -26.24 54.02 -37.46
C GLU A 438 -26.72 53.78 -38.89
N LYS A 439 -26.80 52.52 -39.32
CA LYS A 439 -27.36 52.19 -40.65
C LYS A 439 -28.80 52.67 -40.81
N GLU A 440 -29.65 52.46 -39.80
CA GLU A 440 -31.03 52.97 -39.83
C GLU A 440 -31.11 54.50 -39.83
N ALA A 441 -30.21 55.18 -39.13
CA ALA A 441 -30.11 56.64 -39.15
C ALA A 441 -29.72 57.13 -40.54
N GLN A 442 -28.70 56.50 -41.16
CA GLN A 442 -28.28 56.80 -42.53
C GLN A 442 -29.41 56.59 -43.55
N ASP A 443 -30.13 55.46 -43.48
CA ASP A 443 -31.22 55.15 -44.40
C ASP A 443 -32.39 56.14 -44.25
N LYS A 444 -32.80 56.47 -43.01
CA LYS A 444 -33.86 57.45 -42.75
C LYS A 444 -33.47 58.86 -43.20
N ALA A 445 -32.22 59.27 -42.96
CA ALA A 445 -31.72 60.57 -43.40
C ALA A 445 -31.68 60.65 -44.92
N ARG A 446 -31.20 59.60 -45.60
CA ARG A 446 -31.19 59.52 -47.06
C ARG A 446 -32.58 59.55 -47.66
N GLU A 447 -33.52 58.80 -47.10
CA GLU A 447 -34.91 58.84 -47.56
C GLU A 447 -35.52 60.24 -47.41
N ALA A 448 -35.31 60.90 -46.27
CA ALA A 448 -35.83 62.23 -46.01
C ALA A 448 -35.24 63.28 -46.96
N VAL A 449 -33.93 63.25 -47.20
CA VAL A 449 -33.25 64.15 -48.15
C VAL A 449 -33.75 63.89 -49.58
N ASN A 450 -33.79 62.63 -50.02
CA ASN A 450 -34.27 62.28 -51.35
C ASN A 450 -35.71 62.75 -51.58
N ASN A 451 -36.60 62.63 -50.59
CA ASN A 451 -37.99 63.06 -50.70
C ASN A 451 -38.16 64.59 -50.88
N LEU A 452 -37.14 65.40 -50.63
CA LEU A 452 -37.16 66.84 -50.94
C LEU A 452 -37.10 67.09 -52.45
N PHE A 453 -36.69 66.12 -53.25
CA PHE A 453 -36.46 66.25 -54.69
C PHE A 453 -37.48 65.49 -55.54
N GLU A 454 -37.72 66.01 -56.74
CA GLU A 454 -38.54 65.35 -57.75
C GLU A 454 -37.96 63.97 -58.08
N ASN A 455 -38.84 62.99 -58.26
CA ASN A 455 -38.47 61.58 -58.50
C ASN A 455 -37.56 60.98 -57.41
N LYS A 456 -37.47 61.61 -56.24
CA LYS A 456 -36.59 61.22 -55.14
C LYS A 456 -35.10 61.19 -55.50
N ASP A 457 -34.67 62.08 -56.41
CA ASP A 457 -33.29 62.17 -56.88
C ASP A 457 -32.66 63.53 -56.49
N PRO A 458 -31.67 63.55 -55.57
CA PRO A 458 -30.95 64.77 -55.17
C PRO A 458 -30.25 65.50 -56.32
N ASN A 459 -30.08 64.87 -57.47
CA ASN A 459 -29.52 65.52 -58.65
C ASN A 459 -30.51 66.45 -59.36
N GLY A 460 -31.82 66.30 -59.12
CA GLY A 460 -32.89 67.07 -59.76
C GLY A 460 -33.30 68.37 -59.06
N ASN A 461 -34.52 68.82 -59.38
CA ASN A 461 -35.18 69.95 -58.74
C ASN A 461 -35.88 69.52 -57.43
N ILE A 462 -36.06 70.44 -56.47
CA ILE A 462 -36.88 70.17 -55.30
C ILE A 462 -38.36 70.00 -55.68
N THR A 463 -39.07 69.09 -55.02
CA THR A 463 -40.50 68.84 -55.24
C THR A 463 -41.31 70.14 -55.08
N VAL A 464 -42.35 70.31 -55.89
CA VAL A 464 -43.29 71.43 -55.76
C VAL A 464 -44.02 71.35 -54.42
N GLY A 465 -44.13 72.47 -53.71
CA GLY A 465 -44.81 72.55 -52.41
C GLY A 465 -43.94 72.25 -51.19
N ILE A 466 -42.65 71.91 -51.38
CA ILE A 466 -41.69 71.80 -50.28
C ILE A 466 -41.57 73.13 -49.52
N THR A 467 -41.48 73.02 -48.19
CA THR A 467 -41.40 74.14 -47.26
C THR A 467 -40.09 74.14 -46.46
N HIS A 468 -39.83 75.25 -45.76
CA HIS A 468 -38.74 75.32 -44.78
C HIS A 468 -38.89 74.28 -43.65
N GLU A 469 -40.11 73.87 -43.31
CA GLU A 469 -40.36 72.85 -42.29
C GLU A 469 -39.90 71.47 -42.77
N ASP A 470 -40.14 71.12 -44.04
CA ASP A 470 -39.68 69.86 -44.63
C ASP A 470 -38.15 69.74 -44.60
N ILE A 471 -37.45 70.82 -44.99
CA ILE A 471 -35.98 70.91 -44.91
C ILE A 471 -35.49 70.78 -43.47
N THR A 472 -36.17 71.46 -42.53
CA THR A 472 -35.83 71.38 -41.10
C THR A 472 -35.99 69.97 -40.54
N ASN A 473 -37.03 69.25 -40.99
CA ASN A 473 -37.26 67.87 -40.58
C ASN A 473 -36.22 66.90 -41.16
N ALA A 474 -35.81 67.10 -42.42
CA ALA A 474 -34.70 66.35 -43.02
C ALA A 474 -33.36 66.62 -42.29
N GLN A 475 -33.07 67.88 -41.94
CA GLN A 475 -31.87 68.27 -41.19
C GLN A 475 -31.76 67.50 -39.85
N LYS A 476 -32.86 67.42 -39.08
CA LYS A 476 -32.89 66.68 -37.81
C LYS A 476 -32.53 65.20 -37.96
N LEU A 477 -32.78 64.60 -39.12
CA LEU A 477 -32.42 63.20 -39.39
C LEU A 477 -30.95 63.08 -39.81
N VAL A 478 -30.46 63.97 -40.67
CA VAL A 478 -29.03 64.06 -41.03
C VAL A 478 -28.17 64.30 -39.79
N ASP A 479 -28.62 65.12 -38.85
CA ASP A 479 -27.89 65.40 -37.61
C ASP A 479 -27.69 64.16 -36.72
N LYS A 480 -28.55 63.16 -36.84
CA LYS A 480 -28.47 61.88 -36.10
C LYS A 480 -27.50 60.87 -36.71
N VAL A 481 -27.07 61.07 -37.95
CA VAL A 481 -26.04 60.25 -38.59
C VAL A 481 -24.70 60.52 -37.90
N THR A 482 -24.01 59.45 -37.49
CA THR A 482 -22.75 59.54 -36.76
C THR A 482 -21.54 59.32 -37.65
N ASP A 483 -21.67 58.56 -38.74
CA ASP A 483 -20.66 58.45 -39.78
C ASP A 483 -20.45 59.83 -40.45
N ALA A 484 -19.24 60.38 -40.27
CA ALA A 484 -18.94 61.73 -40.68
C ALA A 484 -19.01 61.93 -42.20
N ASP A 485 -18.58 60.93 -42.97
CA ASP A 485 -18.54 61.00 -44.42
C ASP A 485 -19.96 60.93 -45.00
N LYS A 486 -20.77 60.00 -44.50
CA LYS A 486 -22.19 59.86 -44.89
C LYS A 486 -23.02 61.06 -44.45
N LYS A 487 -22.75 61.60 -43.27
CA LYS A 487 -23.38 62.84 -42.82
C LYS A 487 -23.04 64.01 -43.75
N ALA A 488 -21.78 64.14 -44.14
CA ALA A 488 -21.35 65.21 -45.05
C ALA A 488 -21.98 65.08 -46.45
N GLU A 489 -22.06 63.86 -46.99
CA GLU A 489 -22.73 63.56 -48.27
C GLU A 489 -24.20 64.02 -48.23
N LEU A 490 -24.96 63.58 -47.22
CA LEU A 490 -26.37 63.93 -47.04
C LEU A 490 -26.57 65.43 -46.76
N GLN A 491 -25.63 66.06 -46.04
CA GLN A 491 -25.69 67.49 -45.77
C GLN A 491 -25.54 68.33 -47.04
N ALA A 492 -24.64 67.93 -47.95
CA ALA A 492 -24.45 68.62 -49.22
C ALA A 492 -25.71 68.57 -50.10
N GLU A 493 -26.38 67.43 -50.14
CA GLU A 493 -27.66 67.26 -50.84
C GLU A 493 -28.77 68.12 -50.21
N LEU A 494 -28.84 68.17 -48.88
CA LEU A 494 -29.79 69.01 -48.17
C LEU A 494 -29.55 70.51 -48.40
N ASP A 495 -28.29 70.94 -48.47
CA ASP A 495 -27.93 72.33 -48.75
C ASP A 495 -28.26 72.74 -50.20
N LYS A 496 -28.21 71.79 -51.13
CA LYS A 496 -28.74 71.99 -52.49
C LYS A 496 -30.25 72.23 -52.46
N ALA A 497 -31.01 71.49 -51.67
CA ALA A 497 -32.46 71.72 -51.51
C ALA A 497 -32.77 73.09 -50.90
N LYS A 498 -32.00 73.51 -49.88
CA LYS A 498 -32.09 74.87 -49.28
C LYS A 498 -31.87 75.96 -50.32
N THR A 499 -30.84 75.81 -51.14
CA THR A 499 -30.50 76.78 -52.19
C THR A 499 -31.64 76.91 -53.20
N GLN A 500 -32.16 75.78 -53.70
CA GLN A 500 -33.26 75.80 -54.67
C GLN A 500 -34.57 76.36 -54.08
N LEU A 501 -34.84 76.15 -52.79
CA LEU A 501 -36.02 76.75 -52.15
C LEU A 501 -35.89 78.26 -52.06
N ALA A 502 -34.72 78.76 -51.65
CA ALA A 502 -34.43 80.19 -51.61
C ALA A 502 -34.51 80.84 -53.00
N ASP A 503 -34.01 80.17 -54.04
CA ASP A 503 -34.13 80.62 -55.42
C ASP A 503 -35.59 80.69 -55.87
N ARG A 504 -36.40 79.67 -55.54
CA ARG A 504 -37.84 79.64 -55.83
C ARG A 504 -38.59 80.76 -55.13
N GLU A 505 -38.33 81.00 -53.84
CA GLU A 505 -38.95 82.09 -53.09
C GLU A 505 -38.56 83.47 -53.67
N THR A 506 -37.30 83.62 -54.07
CA THR A 506 -36.82 84.84 -54.76
C THR A 506 -37.54 85.04 -56.09
N GLN A 507 -37.75 83.98 -56.87
CA GLN A 507 -38.51 84.03 -58.13
C GLN A 507 -39.98 84.41 -57.88
N VAL A 508 -40.65 83.79 -56.90
CA VAL A 508 -42.04 84.11 -56.52
C VAL A 508 -42.15 85.58 -56.09
N GLN A 509 -41.20 86.08 -55.31
CA GLN A 509 -41.20 87.47 -54.86
C GLN A 509 -40.92 88.46 -56.01
N ALA A 510 -39.99 88.11 -56.91
CA ALA A 510 -39.72 88.90 -58.12
C ALA A 510 -40.93 88.96 -59.04
N GLU A 511 -41.63 87.84 -59.22
CA GLU A 511 -42.87 87.75 -59.99
C GLU A 511 -43.97 88.61 -59.37
N LYS A 512 -44.17 88.53 -58.04
CA LYS A 512 -45.13 89.40 -57.36
C LYS A 512 -44.82 90.89 -57.57
N ILE A 513 -43.54 91.29 -57.47
CA ILE A 513 -43.13 92.67 -57.72
C ILE A 513 -43.37 93.07 -59.18
N ALA A 514 -43.16 92.15 -60.13
CA ALA A 514 -43.43 92.39 -61.54
C ALA A 514 -44.94 92.57 -61.78
N GLN A 515 -45.77 91.71 -61.21
CA GLN A 515 -47.23 91.82 -61.23
C GLN A 515 -47.70 93.14 -60.61
N ASP A 516 -47.24 93.48 -59.40
CA ASP A 516 -47.63 94.72 -58.70
C ASP A 516 -47.28 95.96 -59.53
N LYS A 517 -46.06 96.03 -60.10
CA LYS A 517 -45.62 97.13 -60.96
C LYS A 517 -46.40 97.20 -62.26
N ALA A 518 -46.72 96.06 -62.86
CA ALA A 518 -47.50 96.01 -64.09
C ALA A 518 -48.96 96.42 -63.84
N CYS A 519 -49.58 95.93 -62.77
CA CYS A 519 -50.88 96.40 -62.27
C CYS A 519 -50.90 97.91 -62.06
N GLU A 520 -49.93 98.45 -61.31
CA GLU A 520 -49.86 99.88 -61.05
C GLU A 520 -49.71 100.70 -62.35
N ALA A 521 -48.83 100.28 -63.26
CA ALA A 521 -48.61 100.97 -64.53
C ALA A 521 -49.84 100.94 -65.43
N VAL A 522 -50.52 99.80 -65.55
CA VAL A 522 -51.76 99.67 -66.33
C VAL A 522 -52.87 100.51 -65.71
N ASN A 523 -53.09 100.42 -64.39
CA ASN A 523 -54.11 101.21 -63.69
C ASN A 523 -53.90 102.72 -63.88
N ASN A 524 -52.65 103.20 -63.82
CA ASN A 524 -52.34 104.63 -63.97
C ASN A 524 -52.65 105.20 -65.37
N LEU A 525 -52.88 104.36 -66.39
CA LEU A 525 -53.34 104.81 -67.71
C LEU A 525 -54.79 105.30 -67.69
N PHE A 526 -55.57 104.96 -66.66
CA PHE A 526 -57.00 105.24 -66.57
C PHE A 526 -57.34 106.29 -65.51
N GLU A 527 -58.42 107.04 -65.75
CA GLU A 527 -58.99 107.98 -64.79
C GLU A 527 -59.36 107.24 -63.50
N ASN A 528 -59.09 107.89 -62.35
CA ASN A 528 -59.27 107.30 -61.03
C ASN A 528 -58.51 105.97 -60.81
N LYS A 529 -57.54 105.65 -61.66
CA LYS A 529 -56.76 104.40 -61.64
C LYS A 529 -57.60 103.13 -61.77
N ASP A 530 -58.70 103.19 -62.50
CA ASP A 530 -59.61 102.06 -62.72
C ASP A 530 -59.60 101.64 -64.21
N PRO A 531 -59.09 100.44 -64.56
CA PRO A 531 -59.09 99.91 -65.92
C PRO A 531 -60.47 99.81 -66.57
N ASN A 532 -61.55 99.89 -65.77
CA ASN A 532 -62.91 99.91 -66.28
C ASN A 532 -63.32 101.27 -66.88
N GLY A 533 -62.62 102.36 -66.56
CA GLY A 533 -62.92 103.73 -66.97
C GLY A 533 -62.34 104.20 -68.31
N ASN A 534 -62.30 105.53 -68.48
CA ASN A 534 -61.64 106.20 -69.60
C ASN A 534 -60.13 106.37 -69.32
N ILE A 535 -59.29 106.44 -70.35
CA ILE A 535 -57.87 106.76 -70.18
C ILE A 535 -57.67 108.19 -69.66
N THR A 536 -56.69 108.41 -68.78
CA THR A 536 -56.37 109.73 -68.21
C THR A 536 -56.03 110.74 -69.31
N VAL A 537 -56.47 112.00 -69.16
CA VAL A 537 -56.14 113.08 -70.10
C VAL A 537 -54.63 113.36 -70.08
N GLY A 538 -53.99 113.39 -71.25
CA GLY A 538 -52.55 113.63 -71.41
C GLY A 538 -51.67 112.38 -71.52
N ILE A 539 -52.25 111.17 -71.41
CA ILE A 539 -51.55 109.91 -71.71
C ILE A 539 -51.10 109.88 -73.17
N THR A 540 -49.90 109.39 -73.40
CA THR A 540 -49.23 109.29 -74.72
C THR A 540 -48.97 107.84 -75.13
N GLN A 541 -48.59 107.63 -76.39
CA GLN A 541 -48.11 106.33 -76.86
C GLN A 541 -46.86 105.85 -76.10
N GLU A 542 -46.04 106.77 -75.58
CA GLU A 542 -44.88 106.43 -74.75
C GLU A 542 -45.29 105.84 -73.40
N ASP A 543 -46.36 106.36 -72.78
CA ASP A 543 -46.90 105.83 -71.52
C ASP A 543 -47.44 104.41 -71.69
N ILE A 544 -48.17 104.15 -72.78
CA ILE A 544 -48.64 102.81 -73.15
C ILE A 544 -47.47 101.84 -73.36
N MET A 545 -46.42 102.27 -74.08
CA MET A 545 -45.23 101.44 -74.30
C MET A 545 -44.50 101.13 -73.00
N ASN A 546 -44.45 102.07 -72.05
CA ASN A 546 -43.82 101.86 -70.76
C ASN A 546 -44.61 100.88 -69.88
N ALA A 547 -45.94 100.92 -69.90
CA ALA A 547 -46.79 99.92 -69.26
C ALA A 547 -46.62 98.53 -69.90
N GLN A 548 -46.57 98.44 -71.23
CA GLN A 548 -46.31 97.18 -71.95
C GLN A 548 -45.02 96.50 -71.50
N LYS A 549 -43.91 97.25 -71.38
CA LYS A 549 -42.62 96.71 -70.91
C LYS A 549 -42.69 96.11 -69.50
N LEU A 550 -43.62 96.56 -68.65
CA LEU A 550 -43.82 96.01 -67.31
C LEU A 550 -44.72 94.77 -67.35
N VAL A 551 -45.80 94.79 -68.14
CA VAL A 551 -46.64 93.61 -68.39
C VAL A 551 -45.82 92.47 -69.01
N ASP A 552 -44.90 92.78 -69.94
CA ASP A 552 -44.03 91.79 -70.57
C ASP A 552 -43.10 91.07 -69.58
N LYS A 553 -42.79 91.71 -68.43
CA LYS A 553 -41.97 91.13 -67.35
C LYS A 553 -42.75 90.24 -66.40
N VAL A 554 -44.08 90.25 -66.44
CA VAL A 554 -44.93 89.31 -65.70
C VAL A 554 -44.76 87.93 -66.33
N THR A 555 -44.43 86.94 -65.50
CA THR A 555 -44.18 85.56 -65.94
C THR A 555 -45.37 84.64 -65.68
N ASP A 556 -46.25 84.96 -64.73
CA ASP A 556 -47.54 84.31 -64.55
C ASP A 556 -48.42 84.59 -65.77
N ALA A 557 -48.75 83.52 -66.50
CA ALA A 557 -49.43 83.63 -67.78
C ALA A 557 -50.84 84.23 -67.65
N ASP A 558 -51.56 83.87 -66.59
CA ASP A 558 -52.94 84.30 -66.37
C ASP A 558 -52.98 85.78 -65.98
N LYS A 559 -52.13 86.18 -65.03
CA LYS A 559 -52.06 87.59 -64.61
C LYS A 559 -51.51 88.48 -65.71
N LYS A 560 -50.55 87.99 -66.50
CA LYS A 560 -50.07 88.69 -67.69
C LYS A 560 -51.18 88.88 -68.72
N ALA A 561 -51.99 87.86 -68.98
CA ALA A 561 -53.10 87.95 -69.93
C ALA A 561 -54.18 88.94 -69.47
N GLU A 562 -54.51 88.95 -68.18
CA GLU A 562 -55.44 89.92 -67.57
C GLU A 562 -54.94 91.37 -67.79
N LEU A 563 -53.69 91.64 -67.41
CA LEU A 563 -53.07 92.96 -67.56
C LEU A 563 -52.92 93.38 -69.02
N GLN A 564 -52.65 92.43 -69.91
CA GLN A 564 -52.56 92.69 -71.34
C GLN A 564 -53.90 93.15 -71.92
N ALA A 565 -55.01 92.53 -71.51
CA ALA A 565 -56.35 92.91 -71.96
C ALA A 565 -56.73 94.34 -71.54
N GLU A 566 -56.39 94.72 -70.30
CA GLU A 566 -56.59 96.08 -69.78
C GLU A 566 -55.73 97.10 -70.55
N LEU A 567 -54.47 96.76 -70.81
CA LEU A 567 -53.56 97.61 -71.60
C LEU A 567 -54.05 97.80 -73.04
N ASP A 568 -54.59 96.76 -73.66
CA ASP A 568 -55.14 96.83 -75.02
C ASP A 568 -56.39 97.71 -75.08
N LYS A 569 -57.21 97.72 -74.02
CA LYS A 569 -58.31 98.67 -73.88
C LYS A 569 -57.80 100.12 -73.84
N ALA A 570 -56.71 100.39 -73.11
CA ALA A 570 -56.10 101.72 -73.09
C ALA A 570 -55.57 102.14 -74.48
N LYS A 571 -54.94 101.22 -75.22
CA LYS A 571 -54.50 101.44 -76.61
C LYS A 571 -55.65 101.85 -77.52
N THR A 572 -56.78 101.15 -77.44
CA THR A 572 -57.97 101.46 -78.26
C THR A 572 -58.49 102.87 -77.96
N GLN A 573 -58.67 103.23 -76.69
CA GLN A 573 -59.17 104.55 -76.33
C GLN A 573 -58.21 105.70 -76.70
N LEU A 574 -56.89 105.46 -76.66
CA LEU A 574 -55.91 106.46 -77.10
C LEU A 574 -56.00 106.68 -78.60
N ALA A 575 -56.09 105.61 -79.39
CA ALA A 575 -56.28 105.70 -80.84
C ALA A 575 -57.59 106.42 -81.20
N ASP A 576 -58.68 106.16 -80.48
CA ASP A 576 -59.96 106.85 -80.66
C ASP A 576 -59.82 108.34 -80.36
N ARG A 577 -59.16 108.71 -79.25
CA ARG A 577 -58.91 110.11 -78.86
C ARG A 577 -58.02 110.83 -79.87
N GLU A 578 -56.94 110.21 -80.35
CA GLU A 578 -56.06 110.78 -81.38
C GLU A 578 -56.83 111.00 -82.68
N THR A 579 -57.69 110.05 -83.07
CA THR A 579 -58.59 110.19 -84.24
C THR A 579 -59.59 111.33 -84.05
N GLN A 580 -60.13 111.50 -82.84
CA GLN A 580 -61.05 112.59 -82.49
C GLN A 580 -60.35 113.97 -82.52
N VAL A 581 -59.13 114.07 -81.99
CA VAL A 581 -58.29 115.29 -82.06
C VAL A 581 -57.82 115.60 -83.49
N GLN A 582 -57.61 114.57 -84.33
CA GLN A 582 -57.36 114.76 -85.76
C GLN A 582 -58.62 115.27 -86.50
N ALA A 583 -59.81 114.77 -86.15
CA ALA A 583 -61.08 115.21 -86.69
C ALA A 583 -61.43 116.66 -86.27
N GLU A 584 -61.13 117.05 -85.03
CA GLU A 584 -61.29 118.42 -84.53
C GLU A 584 -60.24 119.42 -85.05
N LYS A 585 -59.13 118.95 -85.63
CA LYS A 585 -58.13 119.80 -86.33
C LYS A 585 -58.44 120.02 -87.81
N ILE A 586 -59.40 119.28 -88.38
CA ILE A 586 -59.80 119.33 -89.80
C ILE A 586 -61.19 119.98 -89.97
N ALA A 587 -61.95 120.14 -88.87
CA ALA A 587 -63.14 120.99 -88.77
C ALA A 587 -62.76 122.41 -88.32
#